data_AF-A0A3R7X707-F1
#
_entry.id   AF-A0A3R7X707-F1
#
_cell.length_a   1.000
_cell.length_b   1.000
_cell.length_c   1.000
_cell.angle_alpha   90.00
_cell.angle_beta   90.00
_cell.angle_gamma   90.00
#
_symmetry.space_group_name_H-M   'P 1'
#
loop_
_entity.id
_entity.type
_entity.pdbx_description
1 polymer ?
#
loop_
_entity_poly.entity_id
_entity_poly.type
_entity_poly.pdbx_seq_one_letter_code
_entity_poly.pdbx_strand_id
1 'polypeptide(L)'
;MKVCYSTTLEGEMHTDRDLAKQWNTIDWNIVRSDVNRLQTRIAKATLEGKWNLVYRLGYLLTHSHSAKLLAVRIVTQNRGKRTPGIDGKLWNSSSEKMQATLNLTDKQYHAQPLRRIYIPKPGKDTKRPISIPTMYDRAMQALYGLALQPVSETTADPRSFGFRLFRSAQDASEYAFKCVGRKTSSQWILEGDIKGCFDNILHDWLKDHIPMDQSVLTQFLKSGYVFDQKLFPTDNGTPQGGIVS
;
A
#
# COMPACT_ATOMS: atom_id res chain seq x y z
N MET A 1 31.48 17.17 38.23
CA MET A 1 30.18 17.78 37.86
C MET A 1 29.34 16.71 37.19
N LYS A 2 28.33 16.20 37.89
CA LYS A 2 27.32 15.29 37.33
C LYS A 2 26.23 16.16 36.71
N VAL A 3 25.99 16.01 35.41
CA VAL A 3 24.81 16.56 34.74
C VAL A 3 23.88 15.39 34.46
N CYS A 4 22.87 15.24 35.33
CA CYS A 4 21.67 14.46 35.06
C CYS A 4 20.85 15.20 34.02
N TYR A 5 20.42 14.54 32.93
CA TYR A 5 19.13 14.81 32.30
C TYR A 5 18.59 13.56 31.59
N SER A 6 17.27 13.43 31.70
CA SER A 6 16.32 12.50 31.07
C SER A 6 16.33 11.05 31.54
N THR A 7 15.67 10.84 32.69
CA THR A 7 14.87 9.64 32.95
C THR A 7 13.78 9.57 31.89
N THR A 8 13.93 8.71 30.88
CA THR A 8 12.79 8.27 30.08
C THR A 8 11.91 7.44 31.00
N LEU A 9 10.71 7.94 31.29
CA LEU A 9 9.68 7.21 32.01
C LEU A 9 9.35 5.94 31.22
N GLU A 10 9.56 4.79 31.86
CA GLU A 10 9.07 3.49 31.43
C GLU A 10 7.56 3.57 31.15
N GLY A 11 7.14 2.94 30.06
CA GLY A 11 5.86 3.16 29.40
C GLY A 11 4.63 3.14 30.30
N GLU A 12 3.91 4.25 30.34
CA GLU A 12 2.52 4.28 30.78
C GLU A 12 1.72 3.34 29.88
N MET A 13 1.20 2.24 30.45
CA MET A 13 0.18 1.43 29.79
C MET A 13 -1.06 2.30 29.60
N HIS A 14 -1.20 2.93 28.42
CA HIS A 14 -2.44 3.62 28.06
C HIS A 14 -3.60 2.63 28.17
N THR A 15 -4.63 3.01 28.92
CA THR A 15 -5.84 2.19 28.99
C THR A 15 -6.51 2.15 27.63
N ASP A 16 -7.24 1.07 27.32
CA ASP A 16 -8.00 0.97 26.06
C ASP A 16 -8.93 2.17 25.85
N ARG A 17 -9.45 2.75 26.94
CA ARG A 17 -10.30 3.94 26.90
C ARG A 17 -9.54 5.17 26.41
N ASP A 18 -8.29 5.35 26.84
CA ASP A 18 -7.46 6.48 26.43
C ASP A 18 -7.07 6.37 24.97
N LEU A 19 -6.65 5.18 24.52
CA LEU A 19 -6.35 4.90 23.12
C LEU A 19 -7.55 5.12 22.21
N ALA A 20 -8.73 4.67 22.64
CA ALA A 20 -9.97 4.91 21.91
C ALA A 20 -10.31 6.40 21.82
N LYS A 21 -10.10 7.16 22.92
CA LYS A 21 -10.30 8.61 22.93
C LYS A 21 -9.36 9.30 21.95
N GLN A 22 -8.06 8.98 22.00
CA GLN A 22 -7.06 9.53 21.08
C GLN A 22 -7.49 9.37 19.62
N TRP A 23 -7.84 8.14 19.20
CA TRP A 23 -8.28 7.85 17.84
C TRP A 23 -9.53 8.63 17.41
N ASN A 24 -10.53 8.71 18.29
CA ASN A 24 -11.79 9.37 17.99
C ASN A 24 -11.65 10.90 17.91
N THR A 25 -10.64 11.48 18.58
CA THR A 25 -10.37 12.93 18.57
C THR A 25 -9.43 13.40 17.46
N ILE A 26 -8.95 12.50 16.60
CA ILE A 26 -8.01 12.85 15.52
C ILE A 26 -8.66 13.81 14.53
N ASP A 27 -8.01 14.96 14.30
CA ASP A 27 -8.30 15.81 13.15
C ASP A 27 -7.65 15.24 11.89
N TRP A 28 -8.48 14.57 11.10
CA TRP A 28 -8.05 13.94 9.87
C TRP A 28 -7.65 14.92 8.75
N ASN A 29 -8.06 16.18 8.81
CA ASN A 29 -7.66 17.17 7.83
C ASN A 29 -6.19 17.56 8.05
N ILE A 30 -5.77 17.71 9.32
CA ILE A 30 -4.37 17.94 9.68
C ILE A 30 -3.51 16.76 9.26
N VAL A 31 -3.92 15.53 9.62
CA VAL A 31 -3.19 14.30 9.26
C VAL A 31 -2.99 14.19 7.74
N ARG A 32 -4.03 14.47 6.95
CA ARG A 32 -3.92 14.46 5.48
C ARG A 32 -3.03 15.57 4.95
N SER A 33 -3.11 16.77 5.53
CA SER A 33 -2.29 17.91 5.14
C SER A 33 -0.79 17.61 5.35
N ASP A 34 -0.44 17.02 6.50
CA ASP A 34 0.94 16.64 6.81
C ASP A 34 1.50 15.62 5.82
N VAL A 35 0.72 14.57 5.53
CA VAL A 35 1.11 13.54 4.56
C VAL A 35 1.24 14.16 3.16
N ASN A 36 0.26 14.97 2.74
CA ASN A 36 0.27 15.62 1.43
C ASN A 36 1.47 16.57 1.27
N ARG A 37 1.87 17.28 2.33
CA ARG A 37 3.07 18.13 2.31
C ARG A 37 4.33 17.33 1.99
N LEU A 38 4.48 16.13 2.56
CA LEU A 38 5.59 15.24 2.23
C LEU A 38 5.45 14.64 0.82
N GLN A 39 4.27 14.18 0.43
CA GLN A 39 4.02 13.65 -0.91
C GLN A 39 4.30 14.68 -2.01
N THR A 40 3.91 15.95 -1.82
CA THR A 40 4.20 17.04 -2.74
C THR A 40 5.71 17.27 -2.88
N ARG A 41 6.47 17.17 -1.78
CA ARG A 41 7.94 17.28 -1.81
C ARG A 41 8.58 16.09 -2.54
N ILE A 42 8.04 14.88 -2.34
CA ILE A 42 8.48 13.68 -3.07
C ILE A 42 8.23 13.89 -4.57
N ALA A 43 7.02 14.29 -4.97
CA ALA A 43 6.67 14.55 -6.36
C ALA A 43 7.60 15.57 -7.02
N LYS A 44 7.88 16.71 -6.36
CA LYS A 44 8.84 17.71 -6.85
C LYS A 44 10.25 17.13 -6.99
N ALA A 45 10.73 16.38 -6.01
CA ALA A 45 12.05 15.75 -6.07
C ALA A 45 12.15 14.72 -7.20
N THR A 46 11.08 13.96 -7.46
CA THR A 46 11.00 13.00 -8.57
C THR A 46 11.07 13.72 -9.93
N LEU A 47 10.31 14.80 -10.11
CA LEU A 47 10.35 15.61 -11.35
C LEU A 47 11.74 16.22 -11.60
N GLU A 48 12.47 16.57 -10.54
CA GLU A 48 13.84 17.08 -10.61
C GLU A 48 14.92 15.97 -10.72
N GLY A 49 14.53 14.69 -10.72
CA GLY A 49 15.46 13.55 -10.79
C GLY A 49 16.32 13.35 -9.53
N LYS A 50 15.97 13.98 -8.39
CA LYS A 50 16.75 13.93 -7.14
C LYS A 50 16.43 12.69 -6.32
N TRP A 51 16.80 11.50 -6.81
CA TRP A 51 16.46 10.21 -6.19
C TRP A 51 16.92 10.05 -4.73
N ASN A 52 18.10 10.53 -4.35
CA ASN A 52 18.55 10.53 -2.95
C ASN A 52 17.64 11.34 -2.02
N LEU A 53 16.99 12.38 -2.54
CA LEU A 53 15.98 13.14 -1.78
C LEU A 53 14.65 12.39 -1.74
N VAL A 54 14.24 11.72 -2.82
CA VAL A 54 13.06 10.84 -2.87
C VAL A 54 13.16 9.76 -1.79
N TYR A 55 14.27 9.03 -1.70
CA TYR A 55 14.48 8.01 -0.66
C TYR A 55 14.40 8.58 0.76
N ARG A 56 15.06 9.71 1.02
CA ARG A 56 15.02 10.35 2.36
C ARG A 56 13.63 10.84 2.75
N LEU A 57 12.89 11.42 1.80
CA LEU A 57 11.52 11.88 2.04
C LEU A 57 10.54 10.72 2.18
N GLY A 58 10.72 9.66 1.40
CA GLY A 58 9.97 8.41 1.53
C GLY A 58 10.17 7.80 2.92
N TYR A 59 11.42 7.70 3.38
CA TYR A 59 11.75 7.27 4.74
C TYR A 59 11.10 8.16 5.81
N LEU A 60 11.19 9.49 5.66
CA LEU A 60 10.56 10.44 6.59
C LEU A 60 9.03 10.26 6.64
N LEU A 61 8.40 10.00 5.48
CA LEU A 61 6.97 9.77 5.39
C LEU A 61 6.58 8.47 6.10
N THR A 62 7.26 7.35 5.83
CA THR A 62 6.93 6.06 6.45
C THR A 62 7.14 6.06 7.96
N HIS A 63 8.02 6.93 8.48
CA HIS A 63 8.27 7.07 9.91
C HIS A 63 7.39 8.13 10.60
N SER A 64 6.60 8.90 9.85
CA SER A 64 5.72 9.94 10.40
C SER A 64 4.48 9.35 11.08
N HIS A 65 4.11 9.90 12.24
CA HIS A 65 2.88 9.51 12.95
C HIS A 65 1.62 9.72 12.10
N SER A 66 1.53 10.86 11.39
CA SER A 66 0.41 11.18 10.51
C SER A 66 0.25 10.14 9.38
N ALA A 67 1.35 9.66 8.82
CA ALA A 67 1.30 8.64 7.77
C ALA A 67 0.84 7.27 8.31
N LYS A 68 1.31 6.87 9.49
CA LYS A 68 0.89 5.62 10.15
C LYS A 68 -0.60 5.64 10.50
N LEU A 69 -1.11 6.75 11.04
CA LEU A 69 -2.53 6.96 11.30
C LEU A 69 -3.36 6.80 10.01
N LEU A 70 -2.91 7.44 8.93
CA LEU A 70 -3.60 7.38 7.65
C LEU A 70 -3.59 5.97 7.05
N ALA A 71 -2.46 5.25 7.15
CA ALA A 71 -2.33 3.87 6.70
C ALA A 71 -3.31 2.94 7.41
N VAL A 72 -3.38 2.99 8.75
CA VAL A 72 -4.35 2.20 9.53
C VAL A 72 -5.79 2.58 9.17
N ARG A 73 -6.07 3.86 8.96
CA ARG A 73 -7.40 4.30 8.53
C ARG A 73 -7.78 3.74 7.16
N ILE A 74 -6.87 3.75 6.18
CA ILE A 74 -7.12 3.19 4.85
C ILE A 74 -7.53 1.71 4.98
N VAL A 75 -6.74 0.92 5.70
CA VAL A 75 -7.01 -0.53 5.88
C VAL A 75 -8.36 -0.78 6.58
N THR A 76 -8.68 0.03 7.58
CA THR A 76 -9.89 -0.15 8.40
C THR A 76 -11.16 0.43 7.78
N GLN A 77 -11.04 1.24 6.73
CA GLN A 77 -12.17 1.75 5.94
C GLN A 77 -12.43 0.94 4.66
N ASN A 78 -11.43 0.22 4.16
CA ASN A 78 -11.55 -0.62 2.97
C ASN A 78 -12.57 -1.76 3.13
N ARG A 79 -13.12 -2.24 2.01
CA ARG A 79 -14.09 -3.37 1.97
C ARG A 79 -13.54 -4.64 2.63
N GLY A 80 -12.22 -4.85 2.53
CA GLY A 80 -11.51 -5.99 3.11
C GLY A 80 -11.35 -5.96 4.64
N LYS A 81 -11.80 -4.90 5.35
CA LYS A 81 -11.62 -4.74 6.80
C LYS A 81 -12.18 -5.86 7.66
N ARG A 82 -13.15 -6.64 7.14
CA ARG A 82 -13.81 -7.75 7.84
C ARG A 82 -13.18 -9.11 7.53
N THR A 83 -12.15 -9.14 6.69
CA THR A 83 -11.52 -10.37 6.23
C THR A 83 -10.17 -10.52 6.90
N PRO A 84 -10.00 -11.45 7.86
CA PRO A 84 -8.72 -11.63 8.53
C PRO A 84 -7.70 -12.31 7.61
N GLY A 85 -6.42 -12.06 7.90
CA GLY A 85 -5.29 -12.78 7.32
C GLY A 85 -5.13 -14.16 7.96
N ILE A 86 -3.91 -14.69 7.93
CA ILE A 86 -3.60 -15.99 8.53
C ILE A 86 -3.64 -15.98 10.06
N ASP A 87 -3.42 -14.81 10.67
CA ASP A 87 -3.39 -14.58 12.11
C ASP A 87 -4.78 -14.49 12.75
N GLY A 88 -5.85 -14.46 11.95
CA GLY A 88 -7.22 -14.34 12.45
C GLY A 88 -7.58 -12.97 13.04
N LYS A 89 -6.66 -11.99 13.04
CA LYS A 89 -6.85 -10.70 13.72
C LYS A 89 -7.56 -9.68 12.85
N LEU A 90 -8.39 -8.85 13.49
CA LEU A 90 -9.08 -7.69 12.90
C LEU A 90 -8.87 -6.46 13.80
N TRP A 91 -9.06 -5.26 13.26
CA TRP A 91 -9.03 -4.00 14.01
C TRP A 91 -10.39 -3.32 13.96
N ASN A 92 -11.29 -3.76 14.85
CA ASN A 92 -12.67 -3.31 14.89
C ASN A 92 -12.84 -2.09 15.81
N SER A 93 -12.18 -2.09 16.97
CA SER A 93 -12.31 -1.03 17.97
C SER A 93 -11.43 0.18 17.64
N SER A 94 -11.71 1.34 18.23
CA SER A 94 -10.84 2.52 18.10
C SER A 94 -9.51 2.35 18.85
N SER A 95 -9.49 1.62 19.97
CA SER A 95 -8.27 1.33 20.73
C SER A 95 -7.31 0.45 19.93
N GLU A 96 -7.82 -0.62 19.31
CA GLU A 96 -7.03 -1.51 18.43
C GLU A 96 -6.39 -0.75 17.27
N LYS A 97 -7.11 0.20 16.67
CA LYS A 97 -6.60 1.04 15.57
C LYS A 97 -5.50 1.98 16.03
N MET A 98 -5.67 2.60 17.20
CA MET A 98 -4.64 3.46 17.77
C MET A 98 -3.39 2.65 18.15
N GLN A 99 -3.59 1.51 18.82
CA GLN A 99 -2.50 0.61 19.19
C GLN A 99 -1.76 0.09 17.95
N ALA A 100 -2.49 -0.31 16.91
CA ALA A 100 -1.91 -0.69 15.63
C ALA A 100 -1.08 0.44 15.02
N THR A 101 -1.53 1.70 15.13
CA THR A 101 -0.79 2.86 14.63
C THR A 101 0.53 3.06 15.39
N LEU A 102 0.48 3.00 16.72
CA LEU A 102 1.67 3.17 17.57
C LEU A 102 2.70 2.05 17.32
N ASN A 103 2.22 0.83 17.07
CA ASN A 103 3.04 -0.35 16.81
C ASN A 103 3.47 -0.51 15.35
N LEU A 104 2.96 0.31 14.42
CA LEU A 104 3.29 0.20 13.00
C LEU A 104 4.73 0.66 12.76
N THR A 105 5.63 -0.25 12.41
CA THR A 105 7.06 0.03 12.23
C THR A 105 7.69 -1.00 11.31
N ASP A 106 8.71 -0.58 10.57
CA ASP A 106 9.56 -1.45 9.76
C ASP A 106 10.71 -2.08 10.58
N LYS A 107 11.04 -1.50 11.74
CA LYS A 107 11.95 -2.12 12.72
C LYS A 107 11.48 -3.51 13.14
N GLN A 108 12.32 -4.51 12.91
CA GLN A 108 12.02 -5.93 13.18
C GLN A 108 10.73 -6.42 12.48
N TYR A 109 10.33 -5.75 11.39
CA TYR A 109 9.19 -6.18 10.60
C TYR A 109 9.48 -7.49 9.90
N HIS A 110 8.56 -8.45 10.04
CA HIS A 110 8.55 -9.75 9.37
C HIS A 110 7.19 -9.98 8.73
N ALA A 111 7.14 -9.92 7.39
CA ALA A 111 5.91 -10.15 6.65
C ALA A 111 5.38 -11.58 6.89
N GLN A 112 4.08 -11.68 7.21
CA GLN A 112 3.46 -12.98 7.43
C GLN A 112 3.00 -13.61 6.10
N PRO A 113 2.98 -14.96 6.01
CA PRO A 113 2.40 -15.64 4.87
C PRO A 113 0.95 -15.26 4.62
N LEU A 114 0.61 -15.10 3.34
CA LEU A 114 -0.70 -14.64 2.92
C LEU A 114 -1.74 -15.77 3.00
N ARG A 115 -2.96 -15.49 3.46
CA ARG A 115 -4.03 -16.49 3.45
C ARG A 115 -4.64 -16.60 2.06
N ARG A 116 -4.48 -17.75 1.39
CA ARG A 116 -5.00 -17.97 0.04
C ARG A 116 -6.44 -18.48 0.06
N ILE A 117 -7.31 -17.85 -0.71
CA ILE A 117 -8.69 -18.29 -0.96
C ILE A 117 -9.01 -18.29 -2.45
N TYR A 118 -9.99 -19.08 -2.86
CA TYR A 118 -10.45 -19.12 -4.25
C TYR A 118 -11.83 -18.49 -4.37
N ILE A 119 -11.96 -17.48 -5.23
CA ILE A 119 -13.24 -16.84 -5.54
C ILE A 119 -13.64 -17.25 -6.96
N PRO A 120 -14.89 -17.69 -7.20
CA PRO A 120 -15.36 -17.99 -8.55
C PRO A 120 -15.29 -16.74 -9.45
N LYS A 121 -14.87 -16.89 -10.70
CA LYS A 121 -14.97 -15.79 -11.67
C LYS A 121 -16.44 -15.64 -12.08
N PRO A 122 -16.99 -14.40 -12.12
CA PRO A 122 -18.32 -14.19 -12.66
C PRO A 122 -18.44 -14.78 -14.07
N GLY A 123 -19.40 -15.70 -14.27
CA GLY A 123 -19.70 -16.28 -15.58
C GLY A 123 -18.66 -17.28 -16.14
N LYS A 124 -17.70 -17.78 -15.34
CA LYS A 124 -16.75 -18.83 -15.76
C LYS A 124 -16.56 -19.88 -14.65
N ASP A 125 -16.38 -21.14 -15.02
CA ASP A 125 -16.08 -22.24 -14.07
C ASP A 125 -14.68 -22.15 -13.42
N THR A 126 -13.84 -21.24 -13.90
CA THR A 126 -12.51 -21.01 -13.33
C THR A 126 -12.58 -20.17 -12.06
N LYS A 127 -11.83 -20.56 -11.03
CA LYS A 127 -11.67 -19.75 -9.80
C LYS A 127 -10.44 -18.85 -9.90
N ARG A 128 -10.52 -17.62 -9.39
CA ARG A 128 -9.38 -16.73 -9.19
C ARG A 128 -8.82 -16.91 -7.78
N PRO A 129 -7.50 -17.07 -7.62
CA PRO A 129 -6.91 -17.19 -6.31
C PRO A 129 -6.58 -15.80 -5.74
N ILE A 130 -7.04 -15.52 -4.52
CA ILE A 130 -6.81 -14.25 -3.81
C ILE A 130 -5.96 -14.54 -2.59
N SER A 131 -4.90 -13.76 -2.41
CA SER A 131 -4.02 -13.79 -1.26
C SER A 131 -4.37 -12.65 -0.32
N ILE A 132 -4.71 -12.99 0.93
CA ILE A 132 -5.21 -12.04 1.91
C ILE A 132 -4.11 -11.81 2.97
N PRO A 133 -3.48 -10.62 3.03
CA PRO A 133 -2.50 -10.30 4.06
C PRO A 133 -3.15 -10.08 5.43
N THR A 134 -2.33 -10.14 6.49
CA THR A 134 -2.74 -9.73 7.84
C THR A 134 -3.09 -8.23 7.86
N MET A 135 -3.80 -7.79 8.91
CA MET A 135 -4.12 -6.37 9.05
C MET A 135 -2.86 -5.51 9.17
N TYR A 136 -1.84 -6.03 9.86
CA TYR A 136 -0.55 -5.36 10.01
C TYR A 136 0.17 -5.23 8.67
N ASP A 137 0.27 -6.31 7.90
CA ASP A 137 0.91 -6.28 6.57
C ASP A 137 0.17 -5.35 5.61
N ARG A 138 -1.16 -5.30 5.64
CA ARG A 138 -1.93 -4.33 4.85
C ARG A 138 -1.62 -2.89 5.26
N ALA A 139 -1.43 -2.62 6.55
CA ALA A 139 -1.09 -1.29 7.02
C ALA A 139 0.32 -0.90 6.61
N MET A 140 1.27 -1.84 6.64
CA MET A 140 2.62 -1.64 6.11
C MET A 140 2.57 -1.37 4.59
N GLN A 141 1.82 -2.16 3.83
CA GLN A 141 1.62 -1.93 2.39
C GLN A 141 0.97 -0.57 2.11
N ALA A 142 -0.06 -0.17 2.88
CA ALA A 142 -0.68 1.14 2.75
C ALA A 142 0.29 2.28 3.07
N LEU A 143 1.13 2.11 4.10
CA LEU A 143 2.14 3.09 4.52
C LEU A 143 3.20 3.32 3.44
N TYR A 144 3.77 2.25 2.89
CA TYR A 144 4.72 2.36 1.78
C TYR A 144 4.03 2.81 0.48
N GLY A 145 2.76 2.42 0.27
CA GLY A 145 1.95 2.92 -0.83
C GLY A 145 1.79 4.44 -0.82
N LEU A 146 1.62 5.06 0.37
CA LEU A 146 1.58 6.52 0.49
C LEU A 146 2.90 7.19 0.05
N ALA A 147 4.06 6.55 0.28
CA ALA A 147 5.36 7.07 -0.14
C ALA A 147 5.58 6.90 -1.65
N LEU A 148 5.13 5.79 -2.24
CA LEU A 148 5.31 5.47 -3.66
C LEU A 148 4.35 6.22 -4.57
N GLN A 149 3.13 6.51 -4.11
CA GLN A 149 2.10 7.19 -4.88
C GLN A 149 2.54 8.49 -5.59
N PRO A 150 3.23 9.45 -4.94
CA PRO A 150 3.73 10.64 -5.64
C PRO A 150 4.79 10.33 -6.71
N VAL A 151 5.58 9.27 -6.54
CA VAL A 151 6.53 8.82 -7.56
C VAL A 151 5.79 8.23 -8.75
N SER A 152 4.84 7.32 -8.50
CA SER A 152 4.07 6.70 -9.59
C SER A 152 3.25 7.72 -10.36
N GLU A 153 2.65 8.70 -9.67
CA GLU A 153 1.81 9.70 -10.35
C GLU A 153 2.63 10.67 -11.23
N THR A 154 3.88 10.95 -10.86
CA THR A 154 4.77 11.83 -11.65
C THR A 154 5.47 11.12 -12.80
N THR A 155 5.63 9.79 -12.71
CA THR A 155 6.36 8.99 -13.73
C THR A 155 5.43 8.20 -14.65
N ALA A 156 4.18 7.97 -14.27
CA ALA A 156 3.23 7.21 -15.08
C ALA A 156 2.78 7.97 -16.33
N ASP A 157 2.48 7.20 -17.39
CA ASP A 157 1.98 7.75 -18.65
C ASP A 157 0.66 8.54 -18.44
N PRO A 158 0.53 9.76 -18.99
CA PRO A 158 -0.72 10.53 -18.91
C PRO A 158 -1.96 9.84 -19.50
N ARG A 159 -1.81 8.77 -20.28
CA ARG A 159 -2.86 7.95 -20.91
C ARG A 159 -3.06 6.61 -20.19
N SER A 160 -2.41 6.41 -19.05
CA SER A 160 -2.70 5.30 -18.15
C SER A 160 -3.79 5.72 -17.15
N PHE A 161 -4.92 5.00 -17.13
CA PHE A 161 -6.10 5.35 -16.33
C PHE A 161 -6.37 4.39 -15.15
N GLY A 162 -5.79 3.19 -15.17
CA GLY A 162 -6.07 2.16 -14.17
C GLY A 162 -5.49 2.50 -12.80
N PHE A 163 -6.27 2.29 -11.74
CA PHE A 163 -5.85 2.32 -10.33
C PHE A 163 -5.15 3.61 -9.86
N ARG A 164 -5.39 4.74 -10.54
CA ARG A 164 -4.80 6.04 -10.21
C ARG A 164 -5.79 6.96 -9.52
N LEU A 165 -5.28 7.87 -8.71
CA LEU A 165 -6.12 8.89 -8.10
C LEU A 165 -6.72 9.79 -9.17
N PHE A 166 -7.99 10.18 -8.98
CA PHE A 166 -8.72 11.11 -9.84
C PHE A 166 -8.84 10.65 -11.31
N ARG A 167 -8.70 9.36 -11.57
CA ARG A 167 -8.88 8.74 -12.89
C ARG A 167 -9.85 7.57 -12.79
N SER A 168 -10.63 7.37 -13.84
CA SER A 168 -11.70 6.39 -13.90
C SER A 168 -11.77 5.71 -15.27
N ALA A 169 -12.55 4.64 -15.37
CA ALA A 169 -12.82 3.98 -16.65
C ALA A 169 -13.56 4.90 -17.64
N GLN A 170 -14.30 5.90 -17.16
CA GLN A 170 -15.00 6.86 -18.01
C GLN A 170 -14.01 7.79 -18.72
N ASP A 171 -12.94 8.21 -18.04
CA ASP A 171 -11.88 9.02 -18.65
C ASP A 171 -11.16 8.26 -19.77
N ALA A 172 -10.96 6.95 -19.58
CA ALA A 172 -10.39 6.08 -20.61
C ALA A 172 -11.33 5.96 -21.83
N SER A 173 -12.64 5.82 -21.61
CA SER A 173 -13.64 5.80 -22.68
C SER A 173 -13.70 7.12 -23.44
N GLU A 174 -13.65 8.25 -22.75
CA GLU A 174 -13.61 9.57 -23.39
C GLU A 174 -12.34 9.74 -24.21
N TYR A 175 -11.19 9.31 -23.69
CA TYR A 175 -9.92 9.34 -24.41
C TYR A 175 -9.97 8.47 -25.68
N ALA A 176 -10.50 7.25 -25.57
CA ALA A 176 -10.68 6.35 -26.71
C ALA A 176 -11.62 6.97 -27.77
N PHE A 177 -12.74 7.55 -27.35
CA PHE A 177 -13.67 8.25 -28.23
C PHE A 177 -13.00 9.39 -29.00
N LYS A 178 -12.17 10.20 -28.34
CA LYS A 178 -11.41 11.28 -29.00
C LYS A 178 -10.38 10.74 -30.00
N CYS A 179 -9.81 9.56 -29.76
CA CYS A 179 -8.85 8.94 -30.66
C CYS A 179 -9.49 8.43 -31.95
N VAL A 180 -10.71 7.89 -31.89
CA VAL A 180 -11.39 7.28 -33.04
C VAL A 180 -12.46 8.17 -33.69
N GLY A 181 -12.87 9.26 -33.03
CA GLY A 181 -14.00 10.08 -33.45
C GLY A 181 -13.73 11.12 -34.56
N ARG A 182 -12.50 11.26 -35.06
CA ARG A 182 -12.17 12.23 -36.12
C ARG A 182 -12.15 11.56 -37.48
N LYS A 183 -12.45 12.31 -38.55
CA LYS A 183 -12.35 11.81 -39.94
C LYS A 183 -10.93 11.35 -40.31
N THR A 184 -9.91 11.90 -39.65
CA THR A 184 -8.50 11.55 -39.83
C THR A 184 -8.00 10.50 -38.84
N SER A 185 -8.87 9.93 -38.01
CA SER A 185 -8.51 8.91 -37.04
C SER A 185 -8.09 7.60 -37.71
N SER A 186 -7.24 6.85 -37.01
CA SER A 186 -6.87 5.49 -37.39
C SER A 186 -8.11 4.60 -37.51
N GLN A 187 -8.20 3.84 -38.61
CA GLN A 187 -9.33 2.95 -38.89
C GLN A 187 -9.22 1.58 -38.20
N TRP A 188 -8.06 1.27 -37.63
CA TRP A 188 -7.74 -0.03 -37.04
C TRP A 188 -7.35 0.13 -35.58
N ILE A 189 -7.85 -0.77 -34.74
CA ILE A 189 -7.54 -0.86 -33.31
C ILE A 189 -6.87 -2.20 -33.07
N LEU A 190 -5.71 -2.18 -32.40
CA LEU A 190 -5.06 -3.38 -31.90
C LEU A 190 -5.55 -3.64 -30.48
N GLU A 191 -6.26 -4.74 -30.29
CA GLU A 191 -6.64 -5.23 -28.96
C GLU A 191 -5.56 -6.19 -28.45
N GLY A 192 -5.09 -5.96 -27.22
CA GLY A 192 -4.11 -6.80 -26.56
C GLY A 192 -4.34 -6.85 -25.05
N ASP A 193 -4.08 -8.00 -24.45
CA ASP A 193 -4.14 -8.24 -23.01
C ASP A 193 -2.87 -8.95 -22.53
N ILE A 194 -2.42 -8.62 -21.32
CA ILE A 194 -1.20 -9.18 -20.73
C ILE A 194 -1.58 -10.44 -19.95
N LYS A 195 -1.15 -11.60 -20.46
CA LYS A 195 -1.38 -12.87 -19.79
C LYS A 195 -0.63 -12.95 -18.46
N GLY A 196 -1.38 -13.08 -17.36
CA GLY A 196 -0.81 -13.35 -16.04
C GLY A 196 0.09 -12.22 -15.53
N CYS A 197 -0.32 -10.96 -15.71
CA CYS A 197 0.46 -9.78 -15.31
C CYS A 197 1.01 -9.91 -13.88
N PHE A 198 0.16 -10.19 -12.90
CA PHE A 198 0.58 -10.34 -11.50
C PHE A 198 1.43 -11.60 -11.25
N ASP A 199 1.29 -12.66 -12.04
CA ASP A 199 1.96 -13.93 -11.77
C ASP A 199 3.40 -13.97 -12.31
N ASN A 200 3.71 -13.11 -13.29
CA ASN A 200 4.94 -13.20 -14.09
C ASN A 200 5.91 -12.02 -13.89
N ILE A 201 5.65 -11.11 -12.94
CA ILE A 201 6.57 -10.00 -12.67
C ILE A 201 7.83 -10.52 -11.97
N LEU A 202 9.00 -10.21 -12.54
CA LEU A 202 10.31 -10.55 -11.98
C LEU A 202 10.61 -9.70 -10.76
N HIS A 203 10.95 -10.35 -9.64
CA HIS A 203 11.23 -9.66 -8.38
C HIS A 203 12.45 -8.76 -8.45
N ASP A 204 13.50 -9.19 -9.15
CA ASP A 204 14.75 -8.41 -9.22
C ASP A 204 14.54 -7.12 -10.03
N TRP A 205 13.72 -7.18 -11.09
CA TRP A 205 13.33 -5.96 -11.80
C TRP A 205 12.59 -4.97 -10.88
N LEU A 206 11.67 -5.45 -10.03
CA LEU A 206 10.98 -4.58 -9.07
C LEU A 206 11.92 -3.96 -8.04
N LYS A 207 12.89 -4.73 -7.52
CA LYS A 207 13.88 -4.21 -6.57
C LYS A 207 14.73 -3.12 -7.20
N ASP A 208 15.13 -3.27 -8.45
CA ASP A 208 15.97 -2.29 -9.12
C ASP A 208 15.24 -0.99 -9.48
N HIS A 209 13.91 -1.04 -9.67
CA HIS A 209 13.14 0.08 -10.22
C HIS A 209 12.15 0.74 -9.24
N ILE A 210 11.88 0.14 -8.08
CA ILE A 210 10.98 0.73 -7.08
C ILE A 210 11.78 1.50 -6.01
N PRO A 211 11.58 2.81 -5.85
CA PRO A 211 12.32 3.63 -4.89
C PRO A 211 11.74 3.51 -3.48
N MET A 212 11.93 2.34 -2.86
CA MET A 212 11.58 2.09 -1.47
C MET A 212 12.64 1.26 -0.74
N ASP A 213 12.40 0.98 0.54
CA ASP A 213 13.24 0.10 1.32
C ASP A 213 13.23 -1.33 0.74
N GLN A 214 14.41 -1.82 0.36
CA GLN A 214 14.60 -3.11 -0.30
C GLN A 214 14.35 -4.30 0.62
N SER A 215 14.60 -4.15 1.93
CA SER A 215 14.30 -5.19 2.91
C SER A 215 12.80 -5.39 2.99
N VAL A 216 12.04 -4.30 3.12
CA VAL A 216 10.58 -4.37 3.19
C VAL A 216 9.96 -4.85 1.89
N LEU A 217 10.45 -4.36 0.74
CA LEU A 217 9.98 -4.82 -0.57
C LEU A 217 10.22 -6.32 -0.76
N THR A 218 11.41 -6.81 -0.41
CA THR A 218 11.73 -8.24 -0.49
C THR A 218 10.79 -9.07 0.38
N GLN A 219 10.47 -8.60 1.58
CA GLN A 219 9.53 -9.28 2.45
C GLN A 219 8.10 -9.31 1.88
N PHE A 220 7.63 -8.21 1.28
CA PHE A 220 6.31 -8.20 0.62
C PHE A 220 6.24 -9.23 -0.52
N LEU A 221 7.28 -9.28 -1.36
CA LEU A 221 7.33 -10.16 -2.54
C LEU A 221 7.51 -11.65 -2.16
N LYS A 222 8.31 -11.93 -1.13
CA LYS A 222 8.69 -13.30 -0.73
C LYS A 222 7.89 -13.88 0.44
N SER A 223 6.89 -13.16 0.96
CA SER A 223 6.06 -13.60 2.10
C SER A 223 5.38 -14.96 1.88
N GLY A 224 5.24 -15.43 0.64
CA GLY A 224 4.59 -16.70 0.34
C GLY A 224 3.10 -16.68 0.64
N TYR A 225 2.44 -17.81 0.49
CA TYR A 225 1.03 -17.95 0.86
C TYR A 225 0.75 -19.30 1.50
N VAL A 226 -0.21 -19.33 2.40
CA VAL A 226 -0.75 -20.54 3.00
C VAL A 226 -2.06 -20.91 2.33
N PHE A 227 -2.12 -22.13 1.83
CA PHE A 227 -3.31 -22.76 1.27
C PHE A 227 -3.44 -24.17 1.83
N ASP A 228 -4.63 -24.53 2.30
CA ASP A 228 -4.90 -25.87 2.86
C ASP A 228 -3.86 -26.32 3.91
N GLN A 229 -3.57 -25.41 4.87
CA GLN A 229 -2.59 -25.59 5.96
C GLN A 229 -1.14 -25.83 5.52
N LYS A 230 -0.82 -25.67 4.23
CA LYS A 230 0.54 -25.79 3.69
C LYS A 230 1.07 -24.42 3.26
N LEU A 231 2.33 -24.16 3.57
CA LEU A 231 3.05 -22.96 3.13
C LEU A 231 3.65 -23.20 1.74
N PHE A 232 3.39 -22.26 0.83
CA PHE A 232 3.95 -22.24 -0.52
C PHE A 232 4.81 -20.99 -0.72
N PRO A 233 6.04 -21.13 -1.25
CA PRO A 233 6.86 -19.97 -1.60
C PRO A 233 6.27 -19.22 -2.80
N THR A 234 6.57 -17.93 -2.88
CA THR A 234 6.28 -17.09 -4.05
C THR A 234 7.60 -16.74 -4.71
N ASP A 235 7.95 -17.46 -5.78
CA ASP A 235 9.22 -17.24 -6.49
C ASP A 235 9.13 -16.13 -7.54
N ASN A 236 7.93 -15.95 -8.13
CA ASN A 236 7.65 -14.92 -9.13
C ASN A 236 6.27 -14.29 -8.90
N GLY A 237 6.09 -13.09 -9.42
CA GLY A 237 4.83 -12.37 -9.37
C GLY A 237 4.58 -11.63 -8.05
N THR A 238 3.49 -10.88 -8.01
CA THR A 238 3.01 -10.14 -6.86
C THR A 238 1.68 -10.73 -6.36
N PRO A 239 1.48 -10.84 -5.03
CA PRO A 239 0.26 -11.42 -4.51
C PRO A 239 -1.00 -10.59 -4.81
N GLN A 240 -1.97 -11.20 -5.50
CA GLN A 240 -3.26 -10.58 -5.74
C GLN A 240 -4.05 -10.39 -4.42
N GLY A 241 -4.16 -9.15 -3.95
CA GLY A 241 -4.91 -8.79 -2.74
C GLY A 241 -4.14 -7.90 -1.76
N GLY A 242 -2.87 -7.60 -2.03
CA GLY A 242 -2.15 -6.54 -1.36
C GLY A 242 -2.66 -5.14 -1.76
N ILE A 243 -2.57 -4.17 -0.86
CA ILE A 243 -2.99 -2.77 -1.14
C ILE A 243 -2.01 -2.08 -2.10
N VAL A 244 -0.75 -2.48 -2.05
CA VAL A 244 0.35 -1.90 -2.85
C VAL A 244 0.63 -2.69 -4.14
N SER A 245 -0.11 -3.78 -4.37
CA SER A 245 0.06 -4.69 -5.51
C SER A 245 -0.63 -4.18 -6.77
#